data_AF-F8KV35-F1
#
_entry.id   AF-F8KV35-F1
#
_cell.length_a   1.000
_cell.length_b   1.000
_cell.length_c   1.000
_cell.angle_alpha   90.00
_cell.angle_beta   90.00
_cell.angle_gamma   90.00
#
_symmetry.space_group_name_H-M   'P 1'
#
loop_
_entity.id
_entity.type
_entity.pdbx_description
1 polymer ?
#
loop_
_entity_poly.entity_id
_entity_poly.type
_entity_poly.pdbx_seq_one_letter_code
_entity_poly.pdbx_strand_id
1 'polypeptide(L)'
;MKNNFIVILLGLTLISSMLLAETNSSSAFRAKDGEHGSYGYGNKKGEDGDLGQKGESGQDGGHGGNGGGSDFGQGGNGGDSD
;
A
#
# COMPACT_ATOMS: atom_id res chain seq x y z
N MET A 1 -22.10 33.81 33.61
CA MET A 1 -20.83 33.05 33.57
C MET A 1 -20.99 31.57 33.20
N LYS A 2 -22.05 30.87 33.66
CA LYS A 2 -22.25 29.43 33.36
C LYS A 2 -22.48 29.11 31.88
N ASN A 3 -23.16 30.00 31.13
CA ASN A 3 -23.51 29.74 29.73
C ASN A 3 -22.30 29.79 28.79
N ASN A 4 -21.31 30.63 29.06
CA ASN A 4 -20.10 30.74 28.22
C ASN A 4 -19.22 29.49 28.33
N PHE A 5 -19.22 28.83 29.50
CA PHE A 5 -18.47 27.60 29.72
C PHE A 5 -19.04 26.43 28.90
N ILE A 6 -20.37 26.35 28.79
CA ILE A 6 -21.05 25.31 28.00
C ILE A 6 -20.75 25.49 26.50
N VAL A 7 -20.73 26.73 26.01
CA VAL A 7 -20.42 27.01 24.59
C VAL A 7 -18.97 26.66 24.25
N ILE A 8 -18.03 26.98 25.14
CA ILE A 8 -16.61 26.62 24.96
C ILE A 8 -16.42 25.11 24.99
N LEU A 9 -17.10 24.41 25.90
CA LEU A 9 -17.00 22.96 26.02
C LEU A 9 -17.56 22.24 24.77
N LEU A 10 -18.72 22.69 24.26
CA LEU A 10 -19.29 22.16 23.02
C LEU A 10 -18.39 22.42 21.80
N GLY A 11 -17.81 23.62 21.72
CA GLY A 11 -16.85 23.97 20.67
C GLY A 11 -15.62 23.05 20.67
N LEU A 12 -15.04 22.78 21.85
CA LEU A 12 -13.90 21.87 21.96
C LEU A 12 -14.26 20.45 21.50
N THR A 13 -15.42 19.93 21.91
CA THR A 13 -15.84 18.57 21.53
C THR A 13 -16.02 18.40 20.03
N LEU A 14 -16.52 19.43 19.33
CA LEU A 14 -16.67 19.40 17.87
C LEU A 14 -15.32 19.42 17.16
N ILE A 15 -14.37 20.25 17.62
CA ILE A 15 -13.03 20.33 17.03
C ILE A 15 -12.26 19.00 17.20
N SER A 16 -12.38 18.35 18.36
CA SER A 16 -11.76 17.04 18.61
C SER A 16 -12.31 15.94 17.69
N SER A 17 -13.60 16.01 17.32
CA SER A 17 -14.21 15.00 16.45
C SER A 17 -13.75 15.11 14.99
N MET A 18 -13.43 16.32 14.51
CA MET A 18 -12.92 16.52 13.15
C MET A 18 -11.48 16.05 12.99
N LEU A 19 -10.65 16.15 14.05
CA LEU A 19 -9.26 15.71 14.02
C LEU A 19 -9.10 14.17 13.99
N LEU A 20 -10.08 13.41 14.52
CA LEU A 20 -10.04 11.94 14.50
C LEU A 20 -10.42 11.33 13.14
N ALA A 21 -11.12 12.08 12.28
CA ALA A 21 -11.66 11.56 11.02
C ALA A 21 -10.62 11.44 9.89
N GLU A 22 -9.44 12.04 10.02
CA GLU A 22 -8.42 12.05 8.96
C GLU A 22 -7.54 10.78 8.90
N THR A 23 -7.70 9.81 9.80
CA THR A 23 -6.78 8.66 9.90
C THR A 23 -7.26 7.37 9.23
N ASN A 24 -8.47 7.30 8.68
CA ASN A 24 -9.03 6.05 8.15
C ASN A 24 -9.35 6.08 6.65
N SER A 25 -8.67 6.93 5.88
CA SER A 25 -8.72 6.85 4.42
C SER A 25 -7.62 5.91 3.91
N SER A 26 -7.73 4.62 4.23
CA SER A 26 -6.94 3.60 3.51
C SER A 26 -7.92 2.62 2.88
N SER A 27 -8.37 2.98 1.68
CA SER A 27 -9.27 2.19 0.83
C SER A 27 -8.61 0.93 0.23
N ALA A 28 -7.40 0.57 0.67
CA ALA A 28 -6.70 -0.61 0.22
C ALA A 28 -6.71 -1.65 1.34
N PHE A 29 -7.66 -2.59 1.27
CA PHE A 29 -7.72 -3.82 2.11
C PHE A 29 -6.44 -4.66 2.05
N ARG A 30 -5.53 -4.34 1.12
CA ARG A 30 -4.31 -5.06 0.82
C ARG A 30 -3.15 -4.10 0.60
N ALA A 31 -1.96 -4.49 1.03
CA ALA A 31 -0.73 -3.73 0.85
C ALA A 31 -0.33 -3.64 -0.64
N LYS A 32 0.69 -2.83 -0.94
CA LYS A 32 1.14 -2.63 -2.31
C LYS A 32 1.75 -3.92 -2.87
N ASP A 33 1.38 -4.26 -4.10
CA ASP A 33 1.99 -5.35 -4.85
C ASP A 33 3.44 -5.02 -5.25
N GLY A 34 4.23 -6.07 -5.45
CA GLY A 34 5.56 -5.98 -6.04
C GLY A 34 5.49 -5.59 -7.50
N GLU A 35 6.47 -4.81 -7.96
CA GLU A 35 6.57 -4.40 -9.35
C GLU A 35 6.95 -5.59 -10.24
N HIS A 36 6.41 -5.60 -11.46
CA HIS A 36 6.73 -6.65 -12.43
C HIS A 36 8.14 -6.45 -13.00
N GLY A 37 8.86 -7.55 -13.16
CA GLY A 37 10.15 -7.54 -13.83
C GLY A 37 10.03 -7.10 -15.29
N SER A 38 10.99 -6.32 -15.76
CA SER A 38 11.00 -5.86 -17.14
C SER A 38 11.43 -6.95 -18.14
N TYR A 39 10.99 -6.81 -19.39
CA TYR A 39 11.25 -7.78 -20.44
C TYR A 39 12.70 -7.70 -20.95
N GLY A 40 13.36 -8.87 -21.06
CA GLY A 40 14.72 -8.99 -21.57
C GLY A 40 14.79 -9.04 -23.10
N TYR A 41 15.43 -8.05 -23.73
CA TYR A 41 15.60 -8.00 -25.18
C TYR A 41 16.84 -8.76 -25.68
N GLY A 42 16.68 -9.49 -26.79
CA GLY A 42 17.75 -10.27 -27.40
C GLY A 42 18.19 -11.45 -26.52
N ASN A 43 19.50 -11.59 -26.28
CA ASN A 43 20.07 -12.66 -25.45
C ASN A 43 20.08 -12.32 -23.94
N LYS A 44 19.38 -11.27 -23.52
CA LYS A 44 19.30 -10.87 -22.10
C LYS A 44 18.16 -11.60 -21.40
N LYS A 45 18.39 -11.97 -20.15
CA LYS A 45 17.37 -12.52 -19.25
C LYS A 45 16.32 -11.44 -18.93
N GLY A 46 15.07 -11.84 -18.75
CA GLY A 46 14.05 -10.97 -18.14
C GLY A 46 14.37 -10.69 -16.66
N GLU A 47 14.02 -9.51 -16.18
CA GLU A 47 14.23 -9.13 -14.78
C GLU A 47 13.23 -9.87 -13.88
N ASP A 48 13.63 -10.13 -12.64
CA ASP A 48 12.73 -10.74 -11.65
C ASP A 48 11.71 -9.71 -11.17
N GLY A 49 10.53 -10.17 -10.75
CA GLY A 49 9.55 -9.31 -10.11
C GLY A 49 9.88 -9.06 -8.64
N ASP A 50 9.48 -7.90 -8.13
CA ASP A 50 9.72 -7.51 -6.74
C ASP A 50 8.77 -8.25 -5.78
N LEU A 51 9.15 -8.30 -4.51
CA LEU A 51 8.29 -8.84 -3.45
C LEU A 51 7.08 -7.92 -3.19
N GLY A 52 5.95 -8.53 -2.84
CA GLY A 52 4.79 -7.79 -2.35
C GLY A 52 5.06 -7.20 -0.96
N GLN A 53 4.53 -6.01 -0.68
CA GLN A 53 4.70 -5.40 0.64
C GLN A 53 3.90 -6.17 1.69
N LYS A 54 4.44 -6.25 2.90
CA LYS A 54 3.71 -6.77 4.05
C LYS A 54 2.55 -5.85 4.42
N GLY A 55 1.38 -6.43 4.72
CA GLY A 55 0.21 -5.70 5.21
C GLY A 55 0.37 -5.22 6.65
N GLU A 56 -0.24 -4.07 6.95
CA GLU A 56 -0.41 -3.58 8.32
C GLU A 56 -1.50 -4.36 9.07
N SER A 57 -1.71 -4.08 10.36
CA SER A 57 -2.70 -4.77 11.18
C SER A 57 -4.11 -4.60 10.62
N GLY A 58 -4.72 -5.72 10.18
CA GLY A 58 -6.04 -5.73 9.56
C GLY A 58 -6.01 -5.52 8.04
N GLN A 59 -4.83 -5.50 7.43
CA GLN A 59 -4.60 -5.42 6.00
C GLN A 59 -3.91 -6.69 5.49
N ASP A 60 -4.34 -7.21 4.34
CA ASP A 60 -3.66 -8.33 3.67
C ASP A 60 -2.31 -7.88 3.09
N GLY A 61 -1.36 -8.80 2.96
CA GLY A 61 -0.10 -8.55 2.23
C GLY A 61 -0.33 -8.36 0.72
N GLY A 62 0.54 -7.57 0.09
CA GLY A 62 0.59 -7.44 -1.36
C GLY A 62 1.07 -8.73 -2.03
N HIS A 63 0.65 -8.96 -3.26
CA HIS A 63 1.22 -10.03 -4.09
C HIS A 63 2.60 -9.63 -4.60
N GLY A 64 3.49 -10.59 -4.79
CA GLY A 64 4.72 -10.32 -5.52
C GLY A 64 4.49 -10.10 -7.01
N GLY A 65 5.41 -9.40 -7.65
CA GLY A 65 5.36 -9.10 -9.06
C GLY A 65 5.73 -10.30 -9.92
N ASN A 66 5.08 -10.48 -11.07
CA ASN A 66 5.56 -11.43 -12.07
C ASN A 66 6.97 -11.09 -12.57
N GLY A 67 7.77 -12.11 -12.88
CA GLY A 67 9.03 -11.93 -13.60
C GLY A 67 8.82 -11.56 -15.06
N GLY A 68 9.77 -10.82 -15.62
CA GLY A 68 9.74 -10.39 -17.01
C GLY A 68 10.05 -11.53 -17.99
N GLY A 69 9.40 -11.54 -19.15
CA GLY A 69 9.75 -12.47 -20.23
C GLY A 69 11.08 -12.12 -20.92
N SER A 70 11.47 -12.90 -21.93
CA SER A 70 12.60 -12.55 -22.80
C SER A 70 12.49 -13.19 -24.19
N ASP A 71 13.09 -12.55 -25.20
CA ASP A 71 13.02 -13.01 -26.60
C ASP A 71 13.70 -14.37 -26.81
N PHE A 72 14.94 -14.49 -26.31
CA PHE A 72 15.78 -15.68 -26.48
C PHE A 72 16.53 -16.07 -25.19
N GLY A 73 16.41 -15.26 -24.13
CA GLY A 73 16.97 -15.53 -22.80
C GLY A 73 16.07 -16.42 -21.93
N GLN A 74 16.44 -16.56 -20.66
CA GLN A 74 15.52 -17.09 -19.65
C GLN A 74 14.63 -15.96 -19.12
N GLY A 75 13.39 -16.29 -18.75
CA GLY A 75 12.52 -15.34 -18.06
C GLY A 75 13.04 -14.98 -16.66
N GLY A 76 12.50 -13.89 -16.12
CA GLY A 76 12.58 -13.54 -14.72
C GLY A 76 11.71 -14.43 -13.85
N ASN A 77 12.11 -14.59 -12.60
CA ASN A 77 11.31 -15.23 -11.57
C ASN A 77 10.26 -14.25 -11.04
N GLY A 78 9.10 -14.75 -10.62
CA GLY A 78 8.16 -13.95 -9.85
C GLY A 78 8.72 -13.62 -8.47
N GLY A 79 8.36 -12.45 -7.96
CA GLY A 79 8.51 -12.12 -6.55
C GLY A 79 7.44 -12.86 -5.73
N ASP A 80 7.82 -13.24 -4.52
CA ASP A 80 6.90 -13.79 -3.53
C ASP A 80 6.21 -12.68 -2.72
N SER A 81 5.17 -13.05 -1.99
CA SER A 81 4.55 -12.20 -0.97
C SER A 81 5.17 -12.49 0.40
N ASP A 82 5.54 -11.44 1.12
CA ASP A 82 6.19 -11.49 2.45
C ASP A 82 5.19 -11.66 3.61
#